data_AF-A0A5J6SDD2-F1
#
_entry.id   AF-A0A5J6SDD2-F1
#
_cell.length_a   1.000
_cell.length_b   1.000
_cell.length_c   1.000
_cell.angle_alpha   90.00
_cell.angle_beta   90.00
_cell.angle_gamma   90.00
#
_symmetry.space_group_name_H-M   'P 1'
#
loop_
_entity.id
_entity.type
_entity.pdbx_description
1 polymer ?
#
loop_
_entity_poly.entity_id
_entity_poly.type
_entity_poly.pdbx_seq_one_letter_code
_entity_poly.pdbx_strand_id
1 'polypeptide(L)' 'MAKVAASESATSIAHKAIQILGGMGYVTDMAAERHYRDARVTEIYEGTSEIQRLVIANQLLKSYKG' A
#
# COMPACT_ATOMS: atom_id res chain seq x y z
N MET A 1 1.66 -2.10 -12.52
CA MET A 1 2.66 -2.50 -11.50
C MET A 1 2.92 -1.40 -10.47
N ALA A 2 3.24 -0.17 -10.90
CA ALA A 2 3.57 0.94 -9.99
C ALA A 2 2.57 1.17 -8.85
N LYS A 3 1.26 1.16 -9.12
CA LYS A 3 0.22 1.43 -8.11
C LYS A 3 0.27 0.46 -6.92
N VAL A 4 0.28 -0.85 -7.18
CA VAL A 4 0.34 -1.89 -6.13
C VAL A 4 1.61 -1.77 -5.31
N ALA A 5 2.75 -1.62 -6.00
CA ALA A 5 4.05 -1.53 -5.34
C ALA A 5 4.12 -0.30 -4.42
N ALA A 6 3.67 0.86 -4.89
CA ALA A 6 3.67 2.09 -4.11
C ALA A 6 2.70 2.03 -2.93
N SER A 7 1.46 1.57 -3.14
CA SER A 7 0.44 1.51 -2.08
C SER A 7 0.82 0.54 -0.95
N GLU A 8 1.24 -0.68 -1.29
CA GLU A 8 1.61 -1.68 -0.28
C GLU A 8 2.91 -1.29 0.46
N SER A 9 3.85 -0.64 -0.24
CA SER A 9 5.05 -0.09 0.38
C SER A 9 4.72 1.03 1.36
N ALA A 10 3.82 1.95 1.00
CA ALA A 10 3.41 3.05 1.88
C ALA A 10 2.81 2.51 3.19
N THR A 11 1.91 1.52 3.11
CA THR A 11 1.37 0.84 4.30
C THR A 11 2.48 0.19 5.12
N SER A 12 3.36 -0.59 4.49
CA SER A 12 4.43 -1.31 5.18
C SER A 12 5.38 -0.37 5.92
N ILE A 13 5.80 0.72 5.26
CA ILE A 13 6.71 1.72 5.82
C ILE A 13 6.04 2.48 6.97
N ALA A 14 4.80 2.95 6.79
CA ALA A 14 4.08 3.65 7.84
C ALA A 14 3.85 2.75 9.06
N HIS A 15 3.53 1.48 8.85
CA HIS A 15 3.41 0.50 9.94
C HIS A 15 4.73 0.30 10.68
N LYS A 16 5.86 0.17 9.95
CA LYS A 16 7.18 0.07 10.57
C LYS A 16 7.54 1.32 11.37
N ALA A 17 7.16 2.51 10.90
CA ALA A 17 7.37 3.74 11.65
C ALA A 17 6.63 3.74 12.99
N ILE A 18 5.37 3.27 13.01
CA ILE A 18 4.62 3.07 14.26
C ILE A 18 5.39 2.12 15.19
N GLN A 19 5.83 0.97 14.67
CA GLN A 19 6.53 -0.04 15.47
C GLN A 19 7.85 0.49 16.05
N ILE A 20 8.63 1.26 15.29
CA ILE A 20 9.90 1.85 15.75
C ILE A 20 9.66 2.86 16.88
N LEU A 21 8.59 3.64 16.80
CA LEU A 21 8.20 4.62 17.82
C LEU A 21 7.49 3.99 19.02
N GLY A 22 7.19 2.68 18.98
CA GLY A 22 6.48 1.97 20.04
C GLY A 22 5.11 2.57 20.35
N GLY A 23 4.76 2.66 21.63
CA GLY A 23 3.48 3.24 22.07
C GLY A 23 3.27 4.68 21.59
N MET A 24 4.34 5.47 21.48
CA MET A 24 4.26 6.84 20.95
C MET A 24 3.87 6.86 19.48
N GLY A 25 4.24 5.85 18.69
CA GLY A 25 3.86 5.75 17.28
C GLY A 25 2.36 5.52 17.05
N TYR A 26 1.65 5.01 18.06
CA TYR A 26 0.24 4.65 17.99
C TYR A 26 -0.71 5.75 18.48
N VAL A 27 -0.22 6.70 19.27
CA VAL A 27 -1.03 7.83 19.75
C VAL A 27 -1.12 8.94 18.72
N THR A 28 -2.21 9.72 18.76
CA THR A 28 -2.49 10.80 17.81
C THR A 28 -1.54 11.99 17.90
N ASP A 29 -0.70 12.03 18.94
CA ASP A 29 0.34 13.07 19.12
C ASP A 29 1.50 12.91 18.13
N MET A 30 1.67 11.72 17.54
CA MET A 30 2.69 11.46 16.52
C MET A 30 2.04 11.28 15.15
N ALA A 31 2.71 11.75 14.09
CA ALA A 31 2.19 11.66 12.73
C ALA A 31 2.12 10.21 12.17
N ALA A 32 2.83 9.26 12.79
CA ALA A 32 2.99 7.89 12.27
C ALA A 32 1.66 7.14 12.13
N GLU A 33 0.77 7.22 13.13
CA GLU A 33 -0.55 6.59 13.08
C GLU A 33 -1.39 7.13 11.92
N ARG A 34 -1.35 8.45 11.70
CA ARG A 34 -2.10 9.11 10.63
C ARG A 34 -1.62 8.64 9.27
N HIS A 35 -0.30 8.60 9.07
CA HIS A 35 0.27 8.10 7.82
C HIS A 35 -0.12 6.64 7.53
N TYR A 36 -0.22 5.80 8.56
CA TYR A 36 -0.70 4.43 8.37
C TYR A 36 -2.16 4.40 7.94
N ARG A 37 -3.05 5.16 8.61
CA ARG A 37 -4.47 5.26 8.20
C ARG A 37 -4.63 5.77 6.78
N ASP A 38 -3.89 6.82 6.42
CA ASP A 38 -3.94 7.42 5.09
C ASP A 38 -3.38 6.47 4.02
N ALA A 39 -2.35 5.67 4.33
CA ALA A 39 -1.81 4.69 3.39
C ALA A 39 -2.81 3.57 3.08
N ARG A 40 -3.64 3.14 4.05
CA ARG A 40 -4.58 2.02 3.87
C ARG A 40 -5.59 2.24 2.75
N VAL A 41 -6.12 3.47 2.59
CA VAL A 41 -7.10 3.73 1.51
C VAL A 41 -6.48 3.53 0.14
N THR A 42 -5.16 3.68 0.02
CA THR A 42 -4.47 3.60 -1.27
C THR A 42 -4.50 2.21 -1.90
N GLU A 43 -4.65 1.17 -1.08
CA GLU A 43 -4.81 -0.21 -1.52
C GLU A 43 -6.24 -0.55 -1.96
N ILE A 44 -7.23 0.31 -1.68
CA ILE A 44 -8.65 0.05 -1.90
C ILE A 44 -9.20 0.88 -3.07
N TYR A 45 -8.98 2.19 -3.06
CA TYR A 45 -9.47 3.08 -4.10
C TYR A 45 -8.73 2.89 -5.43
N GLU A 46 -9.31 3.40 -6.53
CA GLU A 46 -8.73 3.33 -7.88
C GLU A 46 -8.30 1.90 -8.28
N GLY A 47 -9.14 0.93 -7.87
CA GLY A 47 -8.94 -0.50 -8.03
C GLY A 47 -8.10 -1.11 -6.91
N THR A 48 -8.63 -2.14 -6.24
CA THR A 48 -7.93 -2.79 -5.12
C THR A 48 -6.60 -3.42 -5.55
N SER A 49 -5.72 -3.74 -4.60
CA SER A 49 -4.46 -4.43 -4.90
C SER A 49 -4.67 -5.73 -5.70
N GLU A 50 -5.73 -6.49 -5.41
CA GLU A 50 -6.12 -7.71 -6.14
C GLU A 50 -6.55 -7.40 -7.58
N ILE A 51 -7.40 -6.38 -7.77
CA ILE A 51 -7.84 -5.95 -9.11
C ILE A 51 -6.63 -5.51 -9.94
N GLN A 52 -5.71 -4.75 -9.35
CA GLN A 52 -4.50 -4.32 -10.03
C GLN A 52 -3.58 -5.49 -10.39
N ARG A 53 -3.44 -6.49 -9.51
CA ARG A 53 -2.72 -7.74 -9.82
C ARG A 53 -3.35 -8.49 -10.99
N LEU A 54 -4.70 -8.58 -11.05
CA LEU A 54 -5.41 -9.19 -12.18
C LEU A 54 -5.16 -8.43 -13.49
N VAL A 55 -5.20 -7.10 -13.48
CA VAL A 55 -4.89 -6.27 -14.65
C VAL A 55 -3.46 -6.50 -15.13
N ILE A 56 -2.49 -6.51 -14.21
CA ILE A 56 -1.08 -6.76 -14.52
C ILE A 56 -0.90 -8.16 -15.13
N ALA A 57 -1.49 -9.19 -14.52
CA ALA A 57 -1.41 -10.57 -15.03
C ALA A 57 -1.98 -10.68 -16.46
N ASN A 58 -3.13 -10.07 -16.71
CA ASN A 58 -3.74 -10.05 -18.04
C ASN A 58 -2.86 -9.34 -19.09
N GLN A 59 -2.22 -8.21 -18.72
CA GLN A 59 -1.31 -7.50 -19.60
C GLN A 59 -0.05 -8.32 -19.91
N LEU A 60 0.52 -9.00 -18.91
CA LEU A 60 1.65 -9.90 -19.09
C LEU A 60 1.30 -11.04 -20.04
N LEU A 61 0.19 -11.76 -19.78
CA LEU A 61 -0.24 -12.88 -20.63
C LEU A 61 -0.49 -12.48 -22.09
N LYS A 62 -1.01 -11.27 -22.34
CA LYS A 62 -1.17 -10.74 -23.70
C LYS A 62 0.19 -10.49 -24.37
N SER A 63 1.15 -9.95 -23.61
CA SER A 63 2.49 -9.64 -24.12
C SER A 63 3.32 -10.88 -24.47
N TYR A 64 3.05 -12.03 -23.85
CA TYR A 64 3.69 -13.31 -24.18
C TYR A 64 3.04 -14.06 -25.35
N LYS A 65 1.81 -13.71 -25.74
CA LYS A 65 1.05 -14.38 -26.80
C LYS A 65 1.13 -13.66 -28.16
N GLY A 66 1.75 -12.48 -28.20
CA GLY A 66 2.14 -11.78 -29.44
C GLY A 66 3.61 -11.93 -29.71
#